data_AF-A0A6J4KDS9-F1
#
_entry.id   AF-A0A6J4KDS9-F1
#
_cell.length_a   1.000
_cell.length_b   1.000
_cell.length_c   1.000
_cell.angle_alpha   90.00
_cell.angle_beta   90.00
_cell.angle_gamma   90.00
#
_symmetry.space_group_name_H-M   'P 1'
#
loop_
_entity.id
_entity.type
_entity.pdbx_description
1 polymer ?
#
loop_
_entity_poly.entity_id
_entity_poly.type
_entity_poly.pdbx_seq_one_letter_code
_entity_poly.pdbx_strand_id
1 'polypeptide(L)'
;MSSHASTYIETAEAIVDHATSITRLNAQALGDVAYTQAVDGHIDAMRVLAAPHVDPTPDRAFLKQLRATAAGLTDVFVHFDDGVIAMIVDNRHRQHCFDLLSPAQLDRFGDRTNLRG
;
A
#
# COMPACT_ATOMS: atom_id res chain seq x y z
N MET A 1 26.18 -8.34 8.66
CA MET A 1 25.62 -7.06 8.15
C MET A 1 24.38 -7.33 7.28
N SER A 2 23.36 -8.04 7.78
CA SER A 2 22.32 -8.61 6.88
C SER A 2 20.87 -8.57 7.37
N SER A 3 20.54 -7.96 8.52
CA SER A 3 19.14 -7.97 9.02
C SER A 3 18.23 -7.00 8.28
N HIS A 4 18.68 -5.76 8.05
CA HIS A 4 17.83 -4.70 7.46
C HIS A 4 17.44 -4.95 5.99
N ALA A 5 18.33 -5.55 5.20
CA ALA A 5 18.03 -5.87 3.81
C ALA A 5 16.96 -6.97 3.69
N SER A 6 16.98 -7.96 4.59
CA SER A 6 15.93 -9.00 4.67
C SER A 6 14.58 -8.38 5.00
N THR A 7 14.54 -7.48 5.99
CA THR A 7 13.30 -6.81 6.41
C THR A 7 12.68 -5.97 5.29
N TYR A 8 13.47 -5.26 4.48
CA TYR A 8 12.93 -4.50 3.35
C TYR A 8 12.37 -5.38 2.25
N ILE A 9 13.02 -6.51 1.96
CA ILE A 9 12.52 -7.47 0.97
C ILE A 9 11.19 -8.04 1.45
N GLU A 10 11.14 -8.58 2.67
CA GLU A 10 9.94 -9.18 3.25
C GLU A 10 8.77 -8.18 3.31
N THR A 11 9.04 -6.94 3.72
CA THR A 11 8.01 -5.89 3.79
C THR A 11 7.51 -5.49 2.40
N ALA A 12 8.42 -5.33 1.43
CA ALA A 12 8.05 -5.00 0.06
C ALA A 12 7.22 -6.13 -0.60
N GLU A 13 7.60 -7.39 -0.38
CA GLU A 13 6.86 -8.58 -0.83
C GLU A 13 5.45 -8.61 -0.23
N ALA A 14 5.32 -8.43 1.09
CA ALA A 14 4.02 -8.40 1.75
C ALA A 14 3.11 -7.26 1.22
N ILE A 15 3.67 -6.07 0.98
CA ILE A 15 2.92 -4.95 0.38
C ILE A 15 2.45 -5.31 -1.03
N VAL A 16 3.34 -5.86 -1.87
CA VAL A 16 3.00 -6.23 -3.25
C VAL A 16 2.01 -7.40 -3.30
N ASP A 17 2.04 -8.31 -2.35
CA ASP A 17 1.05 -9.40 -2.21
C ASP A 17 -0.35 -8.86 -1.88
N HIS A 18 -0.45 -7.86 -1.01
CA HIS A 18 -1.71 -7.16 -0.74
C HIS A 18 -2.20 -6.40 -1.98
N ALA A 19 -1.32 -5.67 -2.68
CA ALA A 19 -1.68 -5.01 -3.92
C ALA A 19 -2.19 -6.02 -4.98
N THR A 20 -1.50 -7.15 -5.14
CA THR A 20 -1.91 -8.23 -6.06
C THR A 20 -3.22 -8.91 -5.63
N SER A 21 -3.51 -8.95 -4.33
CA SER A 21 -4.82 -9.42 -3.84
C SER A 21 -5.95 -8.49 -4.26
N ILE A 22 -5.73 -7.16 -4.21
CA ILE A 22 -6.70 -6.16 -4.69
C ILE A 22 -6.99 -6.33 -6.20
N THR A 23 -5.98 -6.62 -7.03
CA THR A 23 -6.19 -6.79 -8.49
C THR A 23 -7.11 -7.97 -8.82
N ARG A 24 -7.22 -8.94 -7.90
CA ARG A 24 -8.07 -10.14 -8.04
C ARG A 24 -9.47 -9.96 -7.48
N LEU A 25 -9.77 -8.88 -6.76
CA LEU A 25 -11.10 -8.62 -6.22
C LEU A 25 -12.11 -8.31 -7.35
N ASN A 26 -13.29 -8.92 -7.24
CA ASN A 26 -14.38 -8.74 -8.20
C ASN A 26 -15.55 -8.01 -7.54
N ALA A 27 -15.79 -6.77 -7.97
CA ALA A 27 -16.85 -5.91 -7.43
C ALA A 27 -18.26 -6.47 -7.69
N GLN A 28 -18.49 -7.14 -8.82
CA GLN A 28 -19.80 -7.71 -9.15
C GLN A 28 -20.15 -8.90 -8.26
N ALA A 29 -19.15 -9.72 -7.91
CA ALA A 29 -19.35 -10.90 -7.07
C ALA A 29 -19.55 -10.53 -5.58
N LEU A 30 -18.85 -9.49 -5.10
CA LEU A 30 -18.89 -9.06 -3.71
C LEU A 30 -19.99 -8.03 -3.42
N GLY A 31 -20.41 -7.27 -4.43
CA GLY A 31 -21.20 -6.05 -4.25
C GLY A 31 -20.34 -4.86 -3.82
N ASP A 32 -20.78 -3.65 -4.13
CA ASP A 32 -19.96 -2.43 -3.99
C ASP A 32 -19.44 -2.20 -2.56
N VAL A 33 -20.28 -2.39 -1.54
CA VAL A 33 -19.91 -2.12 -0.13
C VAL A 33 -18.83 -3.08 0.35
N ALA A 34 -19.02 -4.38 0.16
CA ALA A 34 -18.06 -5.38 0.60
C ALA A 34 -16.76 -5.31 -0.21
N TYR A 35 -16.84 -4.98 -1.50
CA TYR A 35 -15.68 -4.72 -2.34
C TYR A 35 -14.85 -3.55 -1.80
N THR A 36 -15.49 -2.40 -1.52
CA THR A 36 -14.79 -1.23 -0.96
C THR A 36 -14.14 -1.57 0.38
N GLN A 37 -14.84 -2.24 1.28
CA GLN A 37 -14.28 -2.65 2.57
C GLN A 37 -13.06 -3.59 2.43
N ALA A 38 -13.11 -4.53 1.47
CA ALA A 38 -11.98 -5.43 1.22
C ALA A 38 -10.76 -4.69 0.65
N VAL A 39 -10.98 -3.73 -0.26
CA VAL A 39 -9.92 -2.87 -0.79
C VAL A 39 -9.30 -2.03 0.34
N ASP A 40 -10.14 -1.34 1.12
CA ASP A 40 -9.69 -0.48 2.22
C ASP A 40 -8.87 -1.26 3.24
N GLY A 41 -9.30 -2.49 3.60
CA GLY A 41 -8.55 -3.36 4.51
C GLY A 41 -7.15 -3.74 3.99
N HIS A 42 -7.01 -4.00 2.69
CA HIS A 42 -5.69 -4.24 2.09
C HIS A 42 -4.83 -2.98 2.04
N ILE A 43 -5.43 -1.82 1.74
CA ILE A 43 -4.72 -0.53 1.73
C ILE A 43 -4.19 -0.20 3.13
N ASP A 44 -5.01 -0.38 4.17
CA ASP A 44 -4.61 -0.11 5.55
C ASP A 44 -3.49 -1.07 5.99
N ALA A 45 -3.56 -2.35 5.62
CA ALA A 45 -2.47 -3.30 5.88
C ALA A 45 -1.15 -2.83 5.22
N MET A 46 -1.18 -2.41 3.94
CA MET A 46 -0.01 -1.89 3.24
C MET A 46 0.57 -0.64 3.92
N ARG A 47 -0.28 0.28 4.38
CA ARG A 47 0.17 1.48 5.09
C ARG A 47 0.83 1.13 6.43
N VAL A 48 0.25 0.21 7.20
CA VAL A 48 0.83 -0.25 8.48
C VAL A 48 2.21 -0.89 8.25
N LEU A 49 2.34 -1.74 7.22
CA LEU A 49 3.62 -2.35 6.86
C LEU A 49 4.66 -1.31 6.42
N ALA A 50 4.26 -0.30 5.66
CA ALA A 50 5.15 0.73 5.15
C ALA A 50 5.52 1.80 6.18
N ALA A 51 4.69 2.02 7.21
CA ALA A 51 4.81 3.15 8.13
C ALA A 51 6.22 3.34 8.73
N PRO A 52 6.92 2.29 9.21
CA PRO A 52 8.26 2.45 9.77
C PRO A 52 9.32 2.89 8.74
N HIS A 53 9.03 2.80 7.45
CA HIS A 53 9.96 3.05 6.35
C HIS A 53 9.68 4.36 5.61
N VAL A 54 8.58 5.05 5.94
CA VAL A 54 8.19 6.32 5.32
C VAL A 54 8.33 7.53 6.25
N ASP A 55 8.74 7.32 7.51
CA ASP A 55 8.94 8.36 8.52
C ASP A 55 10.42 8.69 8.78
N PRO A 56 10.81 9.97 8.93
CA PRO A 56 10.10 11.20 8.58
C PRO A 56 10.14 11.50 7.07
N THR A 57 10.94 10.75 6.33
CA THR A 57 11.05 10.78 4.87
C THR A 57 11.25 9.35 4.39
N PRO A 58 10.69 8.96 3.22
CA PRO A 58 10.84 7.60 2.74
C PRO A 58 12.28 7.13 2.59
N ASP A 59 12.57 5.97 3.17
CA ASP A 59 13.84 5.29 3.03
C ASP A 59 14.04 4.89 1.56
N ARG A 60 15.14 5.35 0.97
CA ARG A 60 15.47 5.11 -0.44
C ARG A 60 15.72 3.64 -0.76
N ALA A 61 16.30 2.88 0.17
CA ALA A 61 16.55 1.45 -0.01
C ALA A 61 15.23 0.68 0.02
N PHE A 62 14.32 1.04 0.93
CA PHE A 62 12.96 0.49 0.94
C PHE A 62 12.21 0.83 -0.36
N LEU A 63 12.19 2.10 -0.79
CA LEU A 63 11.55 2.50 -2.06
C LEU A 63 12.12 1.73 -3.26
N LYS A 64 13.45 1.57 -3.32
CA LYS A 64 14.10 0.80 -4.39
C LYS A 64 13.64 -0.66 -4.37
N GLN A 65 13.56 -1.27 -3.20
CA GLN A 65 13.11 -2.65 -3.06
C GLN A 65 11.63 -2.80 -3.43
N LEU A 66 10.76 -1.91 -2.95
CA LEU A 66 9.34 -1.92 -3.29
C LEU A 66 9.12 -1.79 -4.80
N ARG A 67 9.85 -0.88 -5.47
CA ARG A 67 9.83 -0.77 -6.94
C ARG A 67 10.34 -2.02 -7.63
N ALA A 68 11.41 -2.63 -7.12
CA ALA A 68 11.96 -3.86 -7.69
C ALA A 68 11.00 -5.04 -7.56
N THR A 69 10.32 -5.18 -6.41
CA THR A 69 9.32 -6.23 -6.18
C THR A 69 8.08 -6.03 -7.06
N ALA A 70 7.64 -4.78 -7.25
CA ALA A 70 6.54 -4.47 -8.17
C ALA A 70 6.94 -4.55 -9.66
N ALA A 71 8.25 -4.54 -9.97
CA ALA A 71 8.73 -4.54 -11.35
C ALA A 71 8.40 -5.88 -12.03
N GLY A 72 7.45 -5.82 -12.96
CA GLY A 72 6.94 -6.99 -13.68
C GLY A 72 5.45 -7.22 -13.51
N LEU A 73 4.81 -6.52 -12.56
CA LEU A 73 3.36 -6.45 -12.47
C LEU A 73 2.84 -5.39 -13.42
N THR A 74 1.78 -5.71 -14.17
CA THR A 74 1.12 -4.77 -15.09
C THR A 74 0.12 -3.85 -14.40
N ASP A 75 -0.29 -4.22 -13.19
CA ASP A 75 -1.46 -3.67 -12.51
C ASP A 75 -1.09 -3.01 -11.17
N VAL A 76 0.20 -2.96 -10.82
CA VAL A 76 0.71 -2.37 -9.57
C VAL A 76 1.84 -1.40 -9.90
N PHE A 77 1.66 -0.14 -9.53
CA PHE A 77 2.62 0.93 -9.80
C PHE A 77 3.03 1.65 -8.51
N VAL A 78 4.31 1.99 -8.43
CA VAL A 78 4.91 2.65 -7.26
C VAL A 78 5.52 3.98 -7.69
N HIS A 79 4.84 5.06 -7.35
CA HIS A 79 5.24 6.44 -7.61
C HIS A 79 5.90 7.06 -6.38
N PHE A 80 6.85 7.95 -6.62
CA PHE A 80 7.47 8.75 -5.57
C PHE A 80 7.51 10.19 -6.05
N ASP A 81 6.75 11.06 -5.38
CA ASP A 81 6.62 12.46 -5.71
C ASP A 81 6.53 13.29 -4.42
N ASP A 82 7.20 14.44 -4.39
CA ASP A 82 7.25 15.36 -3.24
C ASP A 82 7.48 14.68 -1.87
N GLY A 83 8.30 13.63 -1.82
CA GLY A 83 8.63 12.92 -0.58
C GLY A 83 7.57 11.91 -0.13
N VAL A 84 6.56 11.62 -0.94
CA VAL A 84 5.49 10.66 -0.67
C VAL A 84 5.62 9.46 -1.61
N ILE A 85 5.48 8.25 -1.08
CA ILE A 85 5.30 7.05 -1.91
C ILE A 85 3.81 6.86 -2.14
N ALA A 86 3.38 6.99 -3.39
CA ALA A 86 2.03 6.70 -3.83
C ALA A 86 1.99 5.35 -4.55
N MET A 87 0.96 4.56 -4.26
CA MET A 87 0.69 3.30 -4.95
C MET A 87 -0.56 3.44 -5.79
N ILE A 88 -0.50 2.89 -7.00
CA ILE A 88 -1.64 2.73 -7.89
C ILE A 88 -1.82 1.24 -8.12
N VAL A 89 -3.00 0.73 -7.76
CA VAL A 89 -3.38 -0.64 -8.00
C VAL A 89 -4.56 -0.63 -8.96
N ASP A 90 -4.32 -1.07 -10.18
CA ASP A 90 -5.34 -1.16 -11.20
C ASP A 90 -6.01 -2.53 -11.16
N ASN A 91 -7.30 -2.56 -11.40
CA ASN A 91 -8.00 -3.82 -11.62
C ASN A 91 -9.05 -3.63 -12.71
N ARG A 92 -9.62 -4.73 -13.23
CA ARG A 92 -10.56 -4.69 -14.36
C ARG A 92 -11.79 -3.79 -14.15
N HIS A 93 -12.05 -3.35 -12.92
CA HIS A 93 -13.20 -2.54 -12.55
C HIS A 93 -12.82 -1.10 -12.20
N ARG A 94 -11.75 -0.90 -11.42
CA ARG A 94 -11.38 0.39 -10.83
C ARG A 94 -9.88 0.48 -10.58
N GLN A 95 -9.36 1.69 -10.74
CA GLN A 95 -8.02 2.06 -10.29
C GLN A 95 -8.09 2.58 -8.85
N HIS A 96 -7.19 2.10 -7.99
CA HIS A 96 -7.08 2.51 -6.60
C HIS A 96 -5.75 3.22 -6.37
N CYS A 97 -5.83 4.52 -6.07
CA CYS A 97 -4.66 5.34 -5.78
C CYS A 97 -4.63 5.69 -4.30
N PHE A 98 -3.51 5.45 -3.63
CA PHE A 98 -3.36 5.78 -2.22
C PHE A 98 -1.90 6.05 -1.85
N ASP A 99 -1.72 6.92 -0.86
CA ASP A 99 -0.41 7.20 -0.29
C ASP A 99 -0.07 6.19 0.82
N LEU A 100 1.21 5.83 0.89
CA LEU A 100 1.79 5.20 2.06
C LEU A 100 2.01 6.28 3.12
N LEU A 101 1.61 5.97 4.35
CA LEU A 101 1.50 6.95 5.43
C LEU A 101 2.52 6.65 6.53
N SER A 102 3.13 7.71 7.08
CA SER A 102 3.93 7.61 8.29
C SER A 102 3.06 7.27 9.51
N PRO A 103 3.65 6.82 10.63
CA PRO A 103 2.88 6.51 11.84
C PRO A 103 2.02 7.69 12.31
N ALA A 104 2.59 8.91 12.29
CA ALA A 104 1.85 10.12 12.68
C ALA A 104 0.70 10.46 11.72
N GLN A 105 0.80 10.09 10.44
CA GLN A 105 -0.29 10.27 9.48
C GLN A 105 -1.38 9.20 9.65
N LEU A 106 -1.00 7.96 9.98
CA LEU A 106 -1.93 6.87 10.29
C LEU A 106 -2.80 7.19 11.52
N ASP A 107 -2.20 7.70 12.60
CA ASP A 107 -2.94 8.09 13.80
C ASP A 107 -4.03 9.12 13.48
N ARG A 108 -3.68 10.14 12.67
CA ARG A 108 -4.63 11.17 12.21
C ARG A 108 -5.67 10.65 11.23
N PHE A 109 -5.34 9.60 10.45
CA PHE A 109 -6.27 8.98 9.52
C PHE A 109 -7.32 8.17 10.27
N GLY A 110 -6.91 7.39 11.28
CA GLY A 110 -7.81 6.63 12.16
C GLY A 110 -8.78 7.52 12.95
N ASP A 111 -8.33 8.71 13.38
CA ASP A 111 -9.21 9.68 14.04
C ASP A 111 -10.31 10.23 13.13
N ARG A 112 -10.08 10.29 11.80
CA ARG A 112 -11.04 10.83 10.84
C ARG A 112 -12.10 9.81 10.41
N THR A 113 -11.77 8.53 10.35
CA THR A 113 -12.75 7.46 10.09
C THR A 113 -13.72 7.28 11.26
N ASN A 114 -13.30 7.58 12.49
CA ASN A 114 -14.15 7.56 13.69
C ASN A 114 -15.19 8.71 13.77
N LEU A 115 -15.12 9.71 12.90
CA LEU A 115 -16.09 10.83 12.86
C LEU A 115 -17.25 10.61 11.88
N ARG A 116 -17.35 9.43 11.25
CA ARG A 116 -18.46 9.02 10.37
C ARG A 116 -19.25 7.82 10.91
N GLY A 117 -19.17 7.56 12.22
CA GLY A 117 -20.04 6.63 12.94
C GLY A 117 -21.31 7.29 13.45
#